data_AF-A0A0F9DS75-F1
#
_entry.id   AF-A0A0F9DS75-F1
#
_cell.length_a   1.000
_cell.length_b   1.000
_cell.length_c   1.000
_cell.angle_alpha   90.00
_cell.angle_beta   90.00
_cell.angle_gamma   90.00
#
_symmetry.space_group_name_H-M   'P 1'
#
loop_
_entity.id
_entity.type
_entity.pdbx_description
1 polymer ?
#
loop_
_entity_poly.entity_id
_entity_poly.type
_entity_poly.pdbx_seq_one_letter_code
_entity_poly.pdbx_strand_id
1 'polypeptide(L)'
;TGEIKLNATVTVLDEIQRKGDADTKVSFTDDKFSLTVGGLLMLEATEIAGQDTLALGDVGGGGDVDIDFNDGQMFLQGSNGALGLGIISIASFASFEIKRTNDNVIIDLNQTGAGNFLSGVFCFTDDNSANFSAYDDAYTDVSEYAGKVGFQVSGGPGFFSSIDAGGIFEIYTGGRAASNKHFVLAANGDLAVKGATTTAPNTRLDIGAGAIEQAEMTAPGAGAANATRTYAEDNAGTTRQRIKFSSGNAVTIAEDGGLQTYTVTNVVTDRAYDANSTTLAEIADVLGTLIADFQAAGVLG
;
A
#
# COMPACT_ATOMS: atom_id res chain seq x y z
N THR A 1 -18.56 1.08 -71.81
CA THR A 1 -17.73 0.08 -71.11
C THR A 1 -16.85 -0.59 -72.15
N GLY A 2 -15.53 -0.44 -72.02
CA GLY A 2 -14.59 -1.29 -72.76
C GLY A 2 -14.37 -2.55 -71.94
N GLU A 3 -14.53 -3.72 -72.54
CA GLU A 3 -14.18 -4.98 -71.90
C GLU A 3 -13.00 -5.57 -72.67
N ILE A 4 -11.95 -5.96 -71.94
CA ILE A 4 -10.80 -6.65 -72.50
C ILE A 4 -10.88 -8.10 -72.00
N LYS A 5 -11.10 -9.04 -72.92
CA LYS A 5 -11.03 -10.49 -72.64
C LYS A 5 -9.78 -11.05 -73.28
N LEU A 6 -8.87 -11.53 -72.45
CA LEU A 6 -7.65 -12.19 -72.89
C LEU A 6 -7.61 -13.57 -72.26
N ASN A 7 -7.25 -14.58 -73.04
CA ASN A 7 -6.97 -15.94 -72.55
C ASN A 7 -5.45 -16.19 -72.63
N ALA A 8 -4.67 -15.24 -72.14
CA ALA A 8 -3.22 -15.24 -72.21
C ALA A 8 -2.66 -14.39 -71.07
N THR A 9 -1.38 -14.59 -70.76
CA THR A 9 -0.62 -13.73 -69.84
C THR A 9 -0.58 -12.31 -70.37
N VAL A 10 -0.83 -11.36 -69.48
CA VAL A 10 -0.66 -9.93 -69.75
C VAL A 10 0.62 -9.47 -69.07
N THR A 11 1.60 -9.05 -69.88
CA THR A 11 2.78 -8.37 -69.38
C THR A 11 2.55 -6.87 -69.50
N VAL A 12 2.51 -6.19 -68.35
CA VAL A 12 2.47 -4.73 -68.29
C VAL A 12 3.89 -4.26 -68.03
N LEU A 13 4.44 -3.47 -68.97
CA LEU A 13 5.83 -3.02 -68.89
C LEU A 13 6.00 -1.74 -68.07
N ASP A 14 4.93 -0.98 -67.87
CA ASP A 14 4.98 0.34 -67.24
C ASP A 14 3.71 0.59 -66.41
N GLU A 15 2.60 0.96 -67.05
CA GLU A 15 1.37 1.31 -66.31
C GLU A 15 0.07 0.92 -67.03
N ILE A 16 -1.00 0.78 -66.23
CA ILE A 16 -2.39 0.78 -66.66
C ILE A 16 -2.99 2.12 -66.23
N GLN A 17 -3.30 2.97 -67.20
CA GLN A 17 -3.77 4.33 -66.97
C GLN A 17 -5.21 4.52 -67.46
N ARG A 18 -6.01 5.32 -66.74
CA ARG A 18 -7.32 5.75 -67.20
C ARG A 18 -7.16 6.71 -68.40
N LYS A 19 -7.75 6.37 -69.54
CA LYS A 19 -7.68 7.25 -70.72
C LYS A 19 -8.21 8.67 -70.42
N GLY A 20 -7.41 9.67 -70.73
CA GLY A 20 -7.74 11.09 -70.53
C GLY A 20 -7.50 11.60 -69.11
N ASP A 21 -6.92 10.77 -68.25
CA ASP A 21 -6.58 11.08 -66.88
C ASP A 21 -5.15 10.60 -66.64
N ALA A 22 -4.20 11.53 -66.59
CA ALA A 22 -2.79 11.20 -66.52
C ALA A 22 -2.36 10.67 -65.13
N ASP A 23 -3.20 10.88 -64.11
CA ASP A 23 -2.80 10.81 -62.72
C ASP A 23 -3.55 9.72 -61.92
N THR A 24 -4.49 9.02 -62.56
CA THR A 24 -5.14 7.82 -62.04
C THR A 24 -4.65 6.57 -62.78
N LYS A 25 -3.78 5.79 -62.12
CA LYS A 25 -3.05 4.68 -62.74
C LYS A 25 -2.58 3.61 -61.76
N VAL A 26 -2.31 2.43 -62.32
CA VAL A 26 -1.58 1.32 -61.68
C VAL A 26 -0.23 1.21 -62.36
N SER A 27 0.86 1.36 -61.61
CA SER A 27 2.23 1.32 -62.15
C SER A 27 2.98 0.08 -61.65
N PHE A 28 3.84 -0.44 -62.53
CA PHE A 28 4.70 -1.59 -62.31
C PHE A 28 6.14 -1.18 -62.61
N THR A 29 7.03 -1.38 -61.65
CA THR A 29 8.47 -1.35 -61.90
C THR A 29 9.09 -2.61 -61.32
N ASP A 30 10.39 -2.80 -61.50
CA ASP A 30 11.10 -3.91 -60.85
C ASP A 30 10.77 -3.91 -59.35
N ASP A 31 10.32 -5.08 -58.88
CA ASP A 31 10.00 -5.37 -57.49
C ASP A 31 9.00 -4.39 -56.83
N LYS A 32 8.17 -3.70 -57.63
CA LYS A 32 7.24 -2.69 -57.12
C LYS A 32 5.92 -2.61 -57.88
N PHE A 33 4.85 -2.49 -57.10
CA PHE A 33 3.49 -2.24 -57.54
C PHE A 33 2.95 -0.98 -56.86
N SER A 34 2.36 -0.05 -57.61
CA SER A 34 1.71 1.13 -57.01
C SER A 34 0.38 1.49 -57.64
N LEU A 35 -0.50 2.05 -56.82
CA LEU A 35 -1.77 2.66 -57.23
C LEU A 35 -1.72 4.16 -56.94
N THR A 36 -1.85 4.97 -57.99
CA THR A 36 -1.95 6.42 -57.91
C THR A 36 -3.35 6.87 -58.32
N VAL A 37 -3.96 7.78 -57.56
CA VAL A 37 -5.27 8.37 -57.88
C VAL A 37 -5.19 9.87 -57.65
N GLY A 38 -5.55 10.68 -58.65
CA GLY A 38 -5.45 12.15 -58.51
C GLY A 38 -4.01 12.64 -58.32
N GLY A 39 -3.01 11.87 -58.78
CA GLY A 39 -1.59 12.18 -58.61
C GLY A 39 -1.03 11.84 -57.22
N LEU A 40 -1.85 11.27 -56.32
CA LEU A 40 -1.44 10.85 -54.97
C LEU A 40 -1.23 9.34 -54.91
N LEU A 41 -0.17 8.91 -54.20
CA LEU A 41 0.11 7.50 -53.97
C LEU A 41 -0.87 6.95 -52.92
N MET A 42 -1.72 6.02 -53.32
CA MET A 42 -2.71 5.41 -52.43
C MET A 42 -2.17 4.14 -51.78
N LEU A 43 -1.50 3.30 -52.57
CA LEU A 43 -0.97 2.01 -52.13
C LEU A 43 0.32 1.71 -52.89
N GLU A 44 1.32 1.23 -52.18
CA GLU A 44 2.57 0.73 -52.75
C GLU A 44 2.96 -0.60 -52.09
N ALA A 45 3.21 -1.63 -52.89
CA ALA A 45 3.85 -2.85 -52.45
C ALA A 45 5.26 -2.91 -53.04
N THR A 46 6.27 -3.08 -52.19
CA THR A 46 7.67 -3.18 -52.62
C THR A 46 8.27 -4.47 -52.07
N GLU A 47 8.83 -5.29 -52.96
CA GLU A 47 9.69 -6.41 -52.60
C GLU A 47 11.12 -5.88 -52.42
N ILE A 48 11.64 -5.94 -51.20
CA ILE A 48 13.04 -5.61 -50.90
C ILE A 48 13.71 -6.92 -50.47
N ALA A 49 14.99 -7.11 -50.77
CA ALA A 49 15.70 -8.31 -50.39
C ALA A 49 15.55 -8.63 -48.88
N GLY A 50 14.75 -9.65 -48.56
CA GLY A 50 14.48 -10.11 -47.20
C GLY A 50 13.28 -9.47 -46.49
N GLN A 51 12.59 -8.50 -47.10
CA GLN A 51 11.38 -7.90 -46.55
C GLN A 51 10.46 -7.32 -47.63
N ASP A 52 9.20 -7.73 -47.59
CA ASP A 52 8.14 -7.08 -48.37
C ASP A 52 7.52 -5.95 -47.55
N THR A 53 7.25 -4.82 -48.19
CA THR A 53 6.57 -3.67 -47.57
C THR A 53 5.26 -3.39 -48.28
N LEU A 54 4.24 -3.01 -47.49
CA LEU A 54 3.00 -2.44 -47.99
C LEU A 54 2.85 -1.06 -47.36
N ALA A 55 3.00 -0.01 -48.15
CA ALA A 55 2.80 1.37 -47.75
C ALA A 55 1.41 1.85 -48.19
N LEU A 56 0.75 2.61 -47.31
CA LEU A 56 -0.51 3.28 -47.57
C LEU A 56 -0.27 4.78 -47.43
N GLY A 57 -0.48 5.53 -48.52
CA GLY A 57 -0.25 6.98 -48.56
C GLY A 57 1.12 7.38 -49.08
N ASP A 58 1.30 8.69 -49.31
CA ASP A 58 2.59 9.25 -49.69
C ASP A 58 3.46 9.60 -48.46
N VAL A 59 4.78 9.56 -48.64
CA VAL A 59 5.76 9.99 -47.62
C VAL A 59 5.98 11.52 -47.67
N GLY A 60 5.32 12.22 -48.59
CA GLY A 60 5.82 13.46 -49.19
C GLY A 60 5.02 14.73 -48.95
N GLY A 61 3.78 14.70 -48.47
CA GLY A 61 3.03 15.97 -48.41
C GLY A 61 1.61 15.98 -47.87
N GLY A 62 1.18 14.97 -47.11
CA GLY A 62 -0.08 15.06 -46.37
C GLY A 62 -1.28 14.41 -47.05
N GLY A 63 -1.06 13.38 -47.87
CA GLY A 63 -2.10 12.41 -48.19
C GLY A 63 -2.19 11.36 -47.08
N ASP A 64 -2.91 11.67 -46.00
CA ASP A 64 -3.40 10.64 -45.10
C ASP A 64 -4.31 9.71 -45.89
N VAL A 65 -3.93 8.43 -45.97
CA VAL A 65 -4.91 7.41 -46.36
C VAL A 65 -5.84 7.25 -45.18
N ASP A 66 -7.01 7.86 -45.28
CA ASP A 66 -8.14 7.56 -44.43
C ASP A 66 -8.56 6.10 -44.70
N ILE A 67 -8.06 5.18 -43.87
CA ILE A 67 -8.53 3.80 -43.92
C ILE A 67 -9.80 3.71 -43.08
N ASP A 68 -10.94 3.98 -43.74
CA ASP A 68 -12.25 3.83 -43.12
C ASP A 68 -12.63 2.34 -43.01
N PHE A 69 -12.38 1.76 -41.83
CA PHE A 69 -12.79 0.41 -41.50
C PHE A 69 -14.24 0.41 -40.99
N ASN A 70 -15.20 0.28 -41.90
CA ASN A 70 -16.60 0.09 -41.52
C ASN A 70 -16.80 -1.29 -40.84
N ASP A 71 -17.74 -1.38 -39.88
CA ASP A 71 -18.21 -2.62 -39.24
C ASP A 71 -17.15 -3.48 -38.51
N GLY A 72 -16.18 -2.88 -37.80
CA GLY A 72 -15.36 -3.60 -36.82
C GLY A 72 -14.35 -4.61 -37.40
N GLN A 73 -13.86 -4.36 -38.61
CA GLN A 73 -13.07 -5.34 -39.38
C GLN A 73 -11.55 -5.24 -39.23
N MET A 74 -11.02 -4.38 -38.36
CA MET A 74 -9.57 -4.30 -38.16
C MET A 74 -9.10 -5.23 -37.03
N PHE A 75 -8.40 -6.32 -37.41
CA PHE A 75 -7.56 -7.11 -36.51
C PHE A 75 -6.13 -7.13 -37.07
N LEU A 76 -5.21 -6.39 -36.44
CA LEU A 76 -3.78 -6.56 -36.67
C LEU A 76 -3.31 -7.78 -35.86
N GLN A 77 -3.34 -8.94 -36.49
CA GLN A 77 -2.84 -10.18 -35.91
C GLN A 77 -1.43 -10.46 -36.45
N GLY A 78 -0.40 -10.09 -35.68
CA GLY A 78 0.94 -10.63 -35.89
C GLY A 78 0.84 -12.15 -35.79
N SER A 79 1.22 -12.88 -36.83
CA SER A 79 1.02 -14.34 -36.98
C SER A 79 1.76 -15.19 -35.93
N ASN A 80 2.47 -14.55 -35.01
CA ASN A 80 3.19 -15.07 -33.84
C ASN A 80 2.64 -14.54 -32.49
N GLY A 81 1.48 -13.86 -32.49
CA GLY A 81 0.73 -13.47 -31.29
C GLY A 81 1.12 -12.13 -30.66
N ALA A 82 1.93 -11.29 -31.32
CA ALA A 82 2.34 -9.99 -30.79
C ALA A 82 2.09 -8.84 -31.79
N LEU A 83 1.43 -7.77 -31.32
CA LEU A 83 1.39 -6.46 -31.97
C LEU A 83 2.56 -5.64 -31.42
N GLY A 84 3.68 -5.58 -32.15
CA GLY A 84 4.82 -4.75 -31.78
C GLY A 84 4.71 -3.36 -32.41
N LEU A 85 4.71 -2.30 -31.60
CA LEU A 85 5.09 -0.96 -32.04
C LEU A 85 6.62 -0.94 -32.15
N GLY A 86 7.15 -1.47 -33.25
CA GLY A 86 8.59 -1.64 -33.40
C GLY A 86 9.30 -0.29 -33.53
N ILE A 87 10.08 0.13 -32.53
CA ILE A 87 11.25 0.98 -32.75
C ILE A 87 12.31 0.81 -31.66
N ILE A 88 13.56 0.90 -32.11
CA ILE A 88 14.84 0.66 -31.44
C ILE A 88 15.23 1.76 -30.43
N SER A 89 14.41 2.82 -30.30
CA SER A 89 14.59 3.94 -29.38
C SER A 89 13.43 4.92 -29.60
N ILE A 90 12.54 5.07 -28.63
CA ILE A 90 11.61 6.22 -28.58
C ILE A 90 12.32 7.31 -27.78
N ALA A 91 12.84 8.32 -28.46
CA ALA A 91 13.40 9.50 -27.80
C ALA A 91 12.32 10.38 -27.13
N SER A 92 11.04 10.06 -27.31
CA SER A 92 9.89 10.74 -26.72
C SER A 92 8.72 9.76 -26.50
N PHE A 93 7.93 10.01 -25.46
CA PHE A 93 6.91 9.11 -24.92
C PHE A 93 5.92 8.60 -25.98
N ALA A 94 5.79 7.28 -26.13
CA ALA A 94 4.64 6.69 -26.80
C ALA A 94 3.44 6.73 -25.85
N SER A 95 2.48 7.63 -26.09
CA SER A 95 1.22 7.66 -25.33
C SER A 95 0.24 6.65 -25.92
N PHE A 96 -0.14 5.64 -25.13
CA PHE A 96 -1.28 4.77 -25.44
C PHE A 96 -2.52 5.33 -24.72
N GLU A 97 -3.35 6.08 -25.45
CA GLU A 97 -4.58 6.66 -24.91
C GLU A 97 -5.77 5.74 -25.18
N ILE A 98 -6.35 5.16 -24.13
CA ILE A 98 -7.58 4.36 -24.22
C ILE A 98 -8.76 5.27 -23.87
N LYS A 99 -9.36 5.92 -24.88
CA LYS A 99 -10.64 6.64 -24.68
C LYS A 99 -11.78 5.63 -24.70
N ARG A 100 -12.32 5.26 -23.53
CA ARG A 100 -13.59 4.53 -23.45
C ARG A 100 -14.51 5.16 -22.42
N THR A 101 -15.81 5.09 -22.72
CA THR A 101 -16.84 5.75 -21.91
C THR A 101 -17.38 4.87 -20.79
N ASN A 102 -17.44 3.52 -20.90
CA ASN A 102 -18.29 2.74 -19.98
C ASN A 102 -17.83 1.31 -19.52
N ASP A 103 -16.56 0.88 -19.57
CA ASP A 103 -16.16 -0.45 -19.00
C ASP A 103 -14.71 -0.49 -18.47
N ASN A 104 -14.45 -1.43 -17.53
CA ASN A 104 -13.16 -1.65 -16.86
C ASN A 104 -11.98 -1.80 -17.83
N VAL A 105 -10.98 -0.94 -17.69
CA VAL A 105 -9.70 -1.06 -18.40
C VAL A 105 -8.75 -1.90 -17.54
N ILE A 106 -8.30 -3.04 -18.07
CA ILE A 106 -7.23 -3.84 -17.47
C ILE A 106 -5.94 -3.53 -18.23
N ILE A 107 -5.01 -2.82 -17.60
CA ILE A 107 -3.65 -2.64 -18.10
C ILE A 107 -2.80 -3.73 -17.46
N ASP A 108 -2.51 -4.79 -18.20
CA ASP A 108 -1.58 -5.84 -17.77
C ASP A 108 -0.16 -5.47 -18.23
N LEU A 109 0.70 -5.14 -17.28
CA LEU A 109 2.11 -4.83 -17.51
C LEU A 109 2.95 -6.05 -17.12
N ASN A 110 3.04 -7.03 -18.02
CA ASN A 110 3.77 -8.25 -17.77
C ASN A 110 5.22 -8.14 -18.25
N GLN A 111 6.17 -8.09 -17.31
CA GLN A 111 7.59 -8.02 -17.64
C GLN A 111 8.22 -9.41 -17.60
N THR A 112 8.66 -9.89 -18.76
CA THR A 112 9.25 -11.23 -18.92
C THR A 112 10.78 -11.26 -18.80
N GLY A 113 11.42 -10.14 -18.41
CA GLY A 113 12.89 -10.01 -18.33
C GLY A 113 13.39 -9.17 -17.13
N ALA A 114 14.66 -9.36 -16.75
CA ALA A 114 15.30 -8.80 -15.55
C ALA A 114 15.65 -7.29 -15.63
N GLY A 115 14.71 -6.44 -16.04
CA GLY A 115 14.84 -4.97 -15.93
C GLY A 115 14.00 -4.44 -14.76
N ASN A 116 14.37 -3.32 -14.14
CA ASN A 116 13.51 -2.72 -13.12
C ASN A 116 12.45 -1.82 -13.77
N PHE A 117 11.19 -1.89 -13.31
CA PHE A 117 10.23 -0.80 -13.51
C PHE A 117 10.74 0.44 -12.76
N LEU A 118 11.09 1.50 -13.48
CA LEU A 118 11.58 2.74 -12.86
C LEU A 118 10.44 3.53 -12.17
N SER A 119 9.20 3.44 -12.69
CA SER A 119 7.99 3.96 -12.04
C SER A 119 6.76 3.43 -12.80
N GLY A 120 5.82 2.81 -12.09
CA GLY A 120 4.50 2.45 -12.60
C GLY A 120 3.45 3.30 -11.88
N VAL A 121 3.05 4.42 -12.47
CA VAL A 121 2.03 5.28 -11.89
C VAL A 121 0.66 4.70 -12.20
N PHE A 122 0.06 3.98 -11.23
CA PHE A 122 -1.36 3.63 -11.26
C PHE A 122 -2.17 4.79 -10.68
N CYS A 123 -2.71 5.64 -11.55
CA CYS A 123 -3.60 6.72 -11.15
C CYS A 123 -5.05 6.30 -11.41
N PHE A 124 -5.87 6.22 -10.36
CA PHE A 124 -7.32 6.13 -10.48
C PHE A 124 -7.87 7.56 -10.39
N THR A 125 -8.38 8.11 -11.48
CA THR A 125 -9.16 9.35 -11.49
C THR A 125 -10.63 8.99 -11.17
N ASP A 126 -11.54 9.81 -10.62
CA ASP A 126 -11.72 11.27 -10.71
C ASP A 126 -11.93 11.98 -9.35
N ASP A 127 -11.90 11.27 -8.21
CA ASP A 127 -12.18 11.87 -6.88
C ASP A 127 -11.28 11.38 -5.72
N ASN A 128 -10.30 10.50 -5.96
CA ASN A 128 -9.36 10.05 -4.93
C ASN A 128 -7.96 9.87 -5.53
N SER A 129 -7.11 10.89 -5.41
CA SER A 129 -5.70 10.80 -5.81
C SER A 129 -4.93 9.91 -4.82
N ALA A 130 -5.03 8.58 -4.98
CA ALA A 130 -4.16 7.64 -4.31
C ALA A 130 -2.85 7.53 -5.10
N ASN A 131 -1.77 8.08 -4.54
CA ASN A 131 -0.43 7.99 -5.11
C ASN A 131 0.34 6.85 -4.43
N PHE A 132 0.72 5.83 -5.21
CA PHE A 132 1.77 4.88 -4.85
C PHE A 132 3.07 5.31 -5.55
N SER A 133 4.02 5.82 -4.78
CA SER A 133 5.32 6.27 -5.28
C SER A 133 6.44 5.49 -4.64
N ALA A 134 7.41 5.06 -5.44
CA ALA A 134 8.73 4.68 -4.97
C ALA A 134 9.72 5.76 -5.42
N TYR A 135 10.35 6.42 -4.48
CA TYR A 135 11.32 7.47 -4.73
C TYR A 135 12.72 6.87 -4.74
N ASP A 136 13.50 7.20 -5.76
CA ASP A 136 14.93 6.85 -5.82
C ASP A 136 15.71 7.56 -4.69
N ASP A 137 16.89 7.05 -4.38
CA ASP A 137 17.84 7.63 -3.42
C ASP A 137 18.29 9.04 -3.86
N ALA A 138 18.17 9.36 -5.16
CA ALA A 138 18.49 10.66 -5.74
C ALA A 138 17.31 11.67 -5.74
N TYR A 139 16.16 11.37 -5.13
CA TYR A 139 15.01 12.28 -5.10
C TYR A 139 15.28 13.52 -4.23
N THR A 140 15.38 14.70 -4.85
CA THR A 140 15.79 15.94 -4.18
C THR A 140 14.66 16.87 -3.76
N ASP A 141 13.46 16.70 -4.30
CA ASP A 141 12.37 17.67 -4.10
C ASP A 141 11.83 17.63 -2.66
N VAL A 142 11.81 16.44 -2.05
CA VAL A 142 11.56 16.24 -0.62
C VAL A 142 12.57 15.21 -0.11
N SER A 143 13.64 15.67 0.51
CA SER A 143 14.77 14.82 0.96
C SER A 143 14.35 13.67 1.87
N GLU A 144 13.26 13.83 2.60
CA GLU A 144 12.68 12.84 3.48
C GLU A 144 12.04 11.68 2.73
N TYR A 145 11.78 11.82 1.43
CA TYR A 145 11.21 10.77 0.59
C TYR A 145 12.28 10.00 -0.17
N ALA A 146 13.53 10.49 -0.27
CA ALA A 146 14.62 9.78 -0.94
C ALA A 146 14.79 8.35 -0.41
N GLY A 147 14.81 7.38 -1.33
CA GLY A 147 14.94 5.95 -1.04
C GLY A 147 13.72 5.31 -0.35
N LYS A 148 12.55 5.97 -0.35
CA LYS A 148 11.34 5.49 0.33
C LYS A 148 10.25 5.11 -0.63
N VAL A 149 9.40 4.19 -0.18
CA VAL A 149 8.09 3.92 -0.78
C VAL A 149 7.05 4.68 0.04
N GLY A 150 6.26 5.51 -0.64
CA GLY A 150 5.20 6.31 -0.05
C GLY A 150 3.83 5.94 -0.61
N PHE A 151 2.84 5.95 0.27
CA PHE A 151 1.43 6.00 -0.12
C PHE A 151 0.87 7.34 0.36
N GLN A 152 0.38 8.15 -0.57
CA GLN A 152 -0.19 9.46 -0.27
C GLN A 152 -1.59 9.56 -0.86
N VAL A 153 -2.56 9.91 -0.02
CA VAL A 153 -3.87 10.36 -0.48
C VAL A 153 -3.94 11.87 -0.34
N SER A 154 -4.46 12.56 -1.35
CA SER A 154 -4.82 13.98 -1.24
C SER A 154 -6.34 14.13 -1.39
N GLY A 155 -6.95 15.03 -0.60
CA GLY A 155 -8.37 15.40 -0.77
C GLY A 155 -9.40 14.71 0.14
N GLY A 156 -9.02 13.79 1.03
CA GLY A 156 -9.95 13.13 1.96
C GLY A 156 -9.28 12.15 2.93
N PRO A 157 -10.05 11.49 3.83
CA PRO A 157 -9.51 10.46 4.71
C PRO A 157 -9.06 9.25 3.88
N GLY A 158 -7.76 8.94 3.90
CA GLY A 158 -7.24 7.71 3.32
C GLY A 158 -7.64 6.52 4.20
N PHE A 159 -8.18 5.47 3.58
CA PHE A 159 -8.43 4.21 4.25
C PHE A 159 -7.59 3.10 3.61
N PHE A 160 -6.96 2.29 4.44
CA PHE A 160 -6.40 1.01 4.04
C PHE A 160 -7.40 -0.07 4.44
N SER A 161 -7.99 -0.77 3.47
CA SER A 161 -8.89 -1.91 3.73
C SER A 161 -8.35 -3.16 3.06
N SER A 162 -8.08 -4.23 3.82
CA SER A 162 -7.87 -5.56 3.25
C SER A 162 -9.24 -6.23 3.06
N ILE A 163 -9.72 -6.32 1.81
CA ILE A 163 -11.00 -6.98 1.47
C ILE A 163 -10.71 -8.42 1.05
N ASP A 164 -10.09 -9.19 1.94
CA ASP A 164 -9.90 -10.63 1.72
C ASP A 164 -10.58 -11.40 2.85
N ALA A 165 -11.08 -12.60 2.57
CA ALA A 165 -11.83 -13.41 3.53
C ALA A 165 -10.98 -13.84 4.75
N GLY A 166 -9.65 -13.68 4.65
CA GLY A 166 -8.69 -13.84 5.75
C GLY A 166 -8.03 -12.54 6.22
N GLY A 167 -8.51 -11.37 5.78
CA GLY A 167 -7.97 -10.00 5.91
C GLY A 167 -6.87 -9.77 6.95
N ILE A 168 -5.62 -9.97 6.55
CA ILE A 168 -4.44 -9.55 7.33
C ILE A 168 -3.80 -8.38 6.60
N PHE A 169 -3.63 -7.24 7.29
CA PHE A 169 -2.79 -6.13 6.82
C PHE A 169 -1.43 -6.22 7.49
N GLU A 170 -0.37 -6.34 6.70
CA GLU A 170 0.98 -6.58 7.20
C GLU A 170 1.97 -5.57 6.61
N ILE A 171 2.73 -4.88 7.47
CA ILE A 171 3.86 -4.05 7.07
C ILE A 171 5.15 -4.79 7.40
N TYR A 172 5.98 -4.97 6.38
CA TYR A 172 7.28 -5.60 6.49
C TYR A 172 8.41 -4.57 6.37
N THR A 173 9.49 -4.74 7.13
CA THR A 173 10.74 -3.99 6.90
C THR A 173 11.91 -4.96 6.72
N GLY A 174 12.64 -4.86 5.61
CA GLY A 174 13.82 -5.70 5.35
C GLY A 174 13.55 -7.08 4.73
N GLY A 175 12.39 -7.29 4.08
CA GLY A 175 12.03 -8.51 3.33
C GLY A 175 10.72 -9.16 3.79
N ARG A 176 10.30 -10.28 3.17
CA ARG A 176 8.98 -10.91 3.40
C ARG A 176 8.97 -12.07 4.42
N ALA A 177 9.99 -12.17 5.27
CA ALA A 177 10.01 -13.21 6.31
C ALA A 177 9.10 -12.84 7.49
N ALA A 178 8.59 -13.83 8.23
CA ALA A 178 7.76 -13.60 9.41
C ALA A 178 8.48 -12.76 10.50
N SER A 179 9.81 -12.84 10.57
CA SER A 179 10.65 -12.01 11.43
C SER A 179 10.64 -10.53 11.06
N ASN A 180 10.22 -10.19 9.84
CA ASN A 180 10.28 -8.83 9.33
C ASN A 180 8.93 -8.11 9.44
N LYS A 181 7.94 -8.68 10.12
CA LYS A 181 6.63 -8.04 10.36
C LYS A 181 6.75 -7.03 11.50
N HIS A 182 6.38 -5.78 11.22
CA HIS A 182 6.46 -4.68 12.20
C HIS A 182 5.08 -4.16 12.64
N PHE A 183 4.10 -4.25 11.75
CA PHE A 183 2.71 -3.90 12.02
C PHE A 183 1.81 -4.96 11.39
N VAL A 184 0.93 -5.54 12.19
CA VAL A 184 -0.05 -6.53 11.73
C VAL A 184 -1.41 -6.16 12.29
N LEU A 185 -2.40 -6.01 11.42
CA LEU A 185 -3.82 -6.07 11.77
C LEU A 185 -4.31 -7.46 11.37
N ALA A 186 -4.60 -8.31 12.35
CA ALA A 186 -5.06 -9.67 12.11
C ALA A 186 -6.58 -9.72 11.88
N ALA A 187 -7.04 -10.78 11.23
CA ALA A 187 -8.46 -10.97 10.88
C ALA A 187 -9.42 -10.98 12.10
N ASN A 188 -8.91 -11.27 13.30
CA ASN A 188 -9.66 -11.22 14.55
C ASN A 188 -9.73 -9.83 15.18
N GLY A 189 -9.18 -8.80 14.52
CA GLY A 189 -9.14 -7.41 15.02
C GLY A 189 -7.90 -7.07 15.85
N ASP A 190 -6.96 -8.01 16.02
CA ASP A 190 -5.77 -7.76 16.83
C ASP A 190 -4.79 -6.83 16.12
N LEU A 191 -4.39 -5.76 16.81
CA LEU A 191 -3.27 -4.91 16.43
C LEU A 191 -1.99 -5.39 17.11
N ALA A 192 -1.03 -5.87 16.32
CA ALA A 192 0.31 -6.19 16.78
C ALA A 192 1.32 -5.19 16.21
N VAL A 193 2.05 -4.51 17.10
CA VAL A 193 3.25 -3.73 16.77
C VAL A 193 4.43 -4.44 17.40
N LYS A 194 5.27 -5.11 16.59
CA LYS A 194 6.36 -5.96 17.12
C LYS A 194 7.74 -5.58 16.59
N GLY A 195 8.73 -5.64 17.49
CA GLY A 195 10.15 -5.78 17.17
C GLY A 195 10.52 -7.22 16.79
N ALA A 196 10.75 -7.41 15.50
CA ALA A 196 11.59 -8.34 14.74
C ALA A 196 11.88 -9.82 15.14
N THR A 197 11.65 -10.34 16.35
CA THR A 197 12.07 -11.73 16.64
C THR A 197 11.17 -12.45 17.62
N THR A 198 10.81 -13.70 17.27
CA THR A 198 10.13 -14.76 18.02
C THR A 198 8.61 -14.86 17.88
N THR A 199 8.09 -16.05 18.13
CA THR A 199 6.73 -16.57 17.99
C THR A 199 5.66 -15.91 18.89
N ALA A 200 5.90 -14.69 19.38
CA ALA A 200 4.98 -13.96 20.23
C ALA A 200 5.28 -12.45 20.24
N PRO A 201 4.38 -11.53 19.93
CA PRO A 201 4.31 -10.34 20.76
C PRO A 201 3.69 -10.77 22.11
N ASN A 202 4.48 -10.88 23.18
CA ASN A 202 3.93 -10.99 24.55
C ASN A 202 3.28 -9.67 25.01
N THR A 203 3.30 -8.64 24.16
CA THR A 203 2.72 -7.33 24.39
C THR A 203 1.73 -7.04 23.26
N ARG A 204 0.55 -7.63 23.35
CA ARG A 204 -0.64 -7.19 22.60
C ARG A 204 -1.10 -5.90 23.27
N LEU A 205 -1.25 -4.82 22.51
CA LEU A 205 -2.04 -3.68 22.96
C LEU A 205 -3.48 -4.02 22.58
N ASP A 206 -4.18 -4.73 23.45
CA ASP A 206 -5.61 -4.96 23.26
C ASP A 206 -6.36 -3.72 23.75
N ILE A 207 -7.07 -3.05 22.85
CA ILE A 207 -7.97 -1.94 23.16
C ILE A 207 -9.41 -2.43 22.91
N GLY A 208 -9.77 -3.52 23.57
CA GLY A 208 -11.14 -4.03 23.61
C GLY A 208 -11.95 -3.38 24.72
N ALA A 209 -13.23 -3.06 24.47
CA ALA A 209 -14.20 -2.57 25.46
C ALA A 209 -13.79 -1.33 26.29
N GLY A 210 -12.82 -0.54 25.82
CA GLY A 210 -12.36 0.68 26.50
C GLY A 210 -11.31 0.44 27.61
N ALA A 211 -10.77 -0.77 27.72
CA ALA A 211 -9.66 -1.11 28.62
C ALA A 211 -8.39 -1.45 27.84
N ILE A 212 -7.23 -1.31 28.51
CA ILE A 212 -5.95 -1.84 28.03
C ILE A 212 -5.71 -3.14 28.79
N GLU A 213 -5.77 -4.27 28.10
CA GLU A 213 -5.50 -5.57 28.73
C GLU A 213 -3.99 -5.89 28.67
N GLN A 214 -3.40 -6.20 29.82
CA GLN A 214 -2.01 -6.65 29.95
C GLN A 214 -2.01 -8.08 30.48
N ALA A 215 -1.33 -9.00 29.79
CA ALA A 215 -1.14 -10.35 30.30
C ALA A 215 -0.27 -10.33 31.56
N GLU A 216 -0.58 -11.19 32.53
CA GLU A 216 0.26 -11.41 33.71
C GLU A 216 1.61 -11.98 33.31
N MET A 217 2.67 -11.56 34.00
CA MET A 217 4.00 -12.12 33.80
C MET A 217 4.80 -12.22 35.09
N THR A 218 5.75 -13.16 35.15
CA THR A 218 6.85 -13.10 36.12
C THR A 218 7.61 -11.79 35.90
N ALA A 219 7.84 -11.03 36.96
CA ALA A 219 8.36 -9.66 36.91
C ALA A 219 9.42 -9.45 35.81
N PRO A 220 9.26 -8.46 34.91
CA PRO A 220 10.15 -8.29 33.77
C PRO A 220 11.59 -8.07 34.23
N GLY A 221 12.58 -8.54 33.43
CA GLY A 221 14.02 -8.40 33.72
C GLY A 221 14.48 -6.94 33.86
N ALA A 222 15.77 -6.64 34.02
CA ALA A 222 16.22 -5.23 34.05
C ALA A 222 15.90 -4.51 32.72
N GLY A 223 15.54 -3.23 32.79
CA GLY A 223 15.32 -2.39 31.61
C GLY A 223 16.51 -1.51 31.28
N ALA A 224 16.43 -0.82 30.14
CA ALA A 224 17.34 0.28 29.84
C ALA A 224 17.27 1.34 30.95
N ALA A 225 18.36 2.11 31.12
CA ALA A 225 18.38 3.20 32.08
C ALA A 225 17.20 4.17 31.83
N ASN A 226 16.54 4.62 32.90
CA ASN A 226 15.42 5.59 32.87
C ASN A 226 14.11 5.10 32.25
N ALA A 227 13.88 3.79 32.18
CA ALA A 227 12.57 3.23 31.80
C ALA A 227 11.71 2.93 33.05
N THR A 228 10.41 3.21 32.94
CA THR A 228 9.37 2.62 33.79
C THR A 228 8.62 1.55 33.00
N ARG A 229 8.16 0.50 33.69
CA ARG A 229 7.34 -0.55 33.07
C ARG A 229 6.10 -0.78 33.89
N THR A 230 4.94 -0.59 33.28
CA THR A 230 3.65 -0.99 33.84
C THR A 230 3.37 -2.43 33.45
N TYR A 231 3.04 -3.29 34.41
CA TYR A 231 2.73 -4.69 34.18
C TYR A 231 1.71 -5.20 35.20
N ALA A 232 0.99 -6.27 34.83
CA ALA A 232 0.22 -7.08 35.75
C ALA A 232 1.11 -8.20 36.32
N GLU A 233 1.14 -8.35 37.64
CA GLU A 233 1.84 -9.42 38.35
C GLU A 233 0.82 -10.33 39.05
N ASP A 234 0.96 -11.64 38.87
CA ASP A 234 0.32 -12.63 39.74
C ASP A 234 1.15 -12.79 41.02
N ASN A 235 0.58 -12.38 42.14
CA ASN A 235 1.13 -12.62 43.46
C ASN A 235 0.23 -13.58 44.24
N ALA A 236 0.51 -14.88 44.11
CA ALA A 236 -0.18 -15.95 44.82
C ALA A 236 -1.70 -15.99 44.57
N GLY A 237 -2.12 -15.77 43.32
CA GLY A 237 -3.52 -15.79 42.90
C GLY A 237 -4.22 -14.44 42.98
N THR A 238 -3.49 -13.34 43.25
CA THR A 238 -4.02 -11.97 43.17
C THR A 238 -3.29 -11.21 42.07
N THR A 239 -4.07 -10.55 41.20
CA THR A 239 -3.51 -9.69 40.15
C THR A 239 -3.21 -8.30 40.70
N ARG A 240 -2.00 -7.81 40.46
CA ARG A 240 -1.58 -6.44 40.83
C ARG A 240 -1.07 -5.68 39.63
N GLN A 241 -1.56 -4.46 39.42
CA GLN A 241 -0.95 -3.53 38.49
C GLN A 241 0.26 -2.86 39.18
N ARG A 242 1.45 -3.03 38.61
CA ARG A 242 2.71 -2.50 39.16
C ARG A 242 3.47 -1.64 38.17
N ILE A 243 4.23 -0.69 38.67
CA ILE A 243 5.28 0.02 37.93
C ILE A 243 6.65 -0.44 38.45
N LYS A 244 7.49 -1.01 37.59
CA LYS A 244 8.91 -1.28 37.90
C LYS A 244 9.80 -0.19 37.31
N PHE A 245 10.69 0.33 38.14
CA PHE A 245 11.69 1.33 37.77
C PHE A 245 13.01 0.65 37.37
N SER A 246 13.85 1.33 36.60
CA SER A 246 15.18 0.83 36.22
C SER A 246 16.09 0.57 37.42
N SER A 247 15.82 1.15 38.59
CA SER A 247 16.51 0.86 39.86
C SER A 247 16.18 -0.52 40.44
N GLY A 248 15.21 -1.25 39.88
CA GLY A 248 14.73 -2.52 40.40
C GLY A 248 13.55 -2.39 41.38
N ASN A 249 13.29 -1.18 41.90
CA ASN A 249 12.13 -0.91 42.74
C ASN A 249 10.83 -1.10 41.95
N ALA A 250 9.78 -1.60 42.60
CA ALA A 250 8.46 -1.75 42.01
C ALA A 250 7.37 -1.21 42.94
N VAL A 251 6.51 -0.35 42.41
CA VAL A 251 5.37 0.26 43.11
C VAL A 251 4.08 -0.40 42.65
N THR A 252 3.23 -0.78 43.59
CA THR A 252 1.87 -1.26 43.29
C THR A 252 0.96 -0.06 43.09
N ILE A 253 0.31 0.04 41.93
CA ILE A 253 -0.69 1.08 41.63
C ILE A 253 -2.08 0.60 42.07
N ALA A 254 -2.40 -0.65 41.75
CA ALA A 254 -3.67 -1.28 42.07
C ALA A 254 -3.41 -2.76 42.38
N GLU A 255 -4.18 -3.30 43.32
CA GLU A 255 -4.12 -4.70 43.73
C GLU A 255 -5.54 -5.19 43.90
N ASP A 256 -5.90 -6.32 43.28
CA ASP A 256 -7.16 -7.02 43.53
C ASP A 256 -7.09 -7.81 44.86
N GLY A 257 -6.68 -7.09 45.89
CA GLY A 257 -6.73 -7.54 47.27
C GLY A 257 -8.02 -7.00 47.82
N GLY A 258 -9.03 -7.87 47.97
CA GLY A 258 -10.28 -7.53 48.64
C GLY A 258 -9.97 -6.69 49.88
N LEU A 259 -10.69 -5.56 50.03
CA LEU A 259 -10.50 -4.55 51.08
C LEU A 259 -9.84 -5.16 52.32
N GLN A 260 -8.67 -4.63 52.68
CA GLN A 260 -7.86 -5.15 53.78
C GLN A 260 -8.79 -5.44 54.97
N THR A 261 -9.07 -6.72 55.18
CA THR A 261 -10.10 -7.11 56.16
C THR A 261 -9.40 -7.00 57.51
N TYR A 262 -9.51 -5.84 58.13
CA TYR A 262 -9.01 -5.64 59.47
C TYR A 262 -9.84 -6.52 60.42
N THR A 263 -9.29 -7.67 60.79
CA THR A 263 -9.80 -8.42 61.93
C THR A 263 -9.46 -7.59 63.16
N VAL A 264 -10.46 -6.95 63.75
CA VAL A 264 -10.28 -6.23 65.01
C VAL A 264 -10.00 -7.26 66.10
N THR A 265 -8.73 -7.54 66.38
CA THR A 265 -8.29 -8.58 67.32
C THR A 265 -8.36 -8.15 68.78
N ASN A 266 -8.67 -6.88 69.05
CA ASN A 266 -8.78 -6.29 70.38
C ASN A 266 -10.11 -5.52 70.57
N VAL A 267 -11.24 -6.05 70.08
CA VAL A 267 -12.53 -5.65 70.67
C VAL A 267 -12.62 -6.29 72.06
N VAL A 268 -11.87 -5.72 73.00
CA VAL A 268 -12.11 -6.00 74.41
C VAL A 268 -13.40 -5.26 74.75
N THR A 269 -14.35 -5.97 75.35
CA THR A 269 -15.57 -5.39 75.91
C THR A 269 -15.27 -4.05 76.57
N ASP A 270 -16.07 -3.05 76.22
CA ASP A 270 -16.01 -1.65 76.65
C ASP A 270 -15.32 -1.51 78.02
N ARG A 271 -14.06 -1.10 78.01
CA ARG A 271 -13.38 -0.74 79.26
C ARG A 271 -13.83 0.68 79.55
N ALA A 272 -14.70 0.83 80.54
CA ALA A 272 -14.94 2.12 81.16
C ALA A 272 -13.57 2.74 81.50
N TYR A 273 -13.19 3.79 80.78
CA TYR A 273 -11.96 4.51 81.02
C TYR A 273 -12.12 5.25 82.35
N ASP A 274 -11.53 4.69 83.40
CA ASP A 274 -11.58 5.24 84.75
C ASP A 274 -10.59 6.42 84.87
N ALA A 275 -11.00 7.57 84.35
CA ALA A 275 -10.24 8.82 84.29
C ALA A 275 -10.13 9.54 85.65
N ASN A 276 -9.96 8.82 86.75
CA ASN A 276 -9.93 9.43 88.08
C ASN A 276 -8.70 10.31 88.33
N SER A 277 -7.72 10.30 87.41
CA SER A 277 -6.45 10.99 87.53
C SER A 277 -5.97 11.65 86.24
N THR A 278 -6.75 11.66 85.15
CA THR A 278 -6.35 12.32 83.89
C THR A 278 -7.15 13.59 83.68
N THR A 279 -6.46 14.65 83.32
CA THR A 279 -7.07 15.92 82.93
C THR A 279 -7.60 15.83 81.49
N LEU A 280 -8.60 16.64 81.16
CA LEU A 280 -9.11 16.76 79.78
C LEU A 280 -8.00 17.10 78.77
N ALA A 281 -6.97 17.83 79.22
CA ALA A 281 -5.81 18.18 78.40
C ALA A 281 -4.99 16.94 78.00
N GLU A 282 -4.72 16.04 78.93
CA GLU A 282 -3.96 14.82 78.64
C GLU A 282 -4.71 13.88 77.68
N ILE A 283 -6.06 13.83 77.78
CA ILE A 283 -6.88 13.08 76.82
C ILE A 283 -6.82 13.74 75.43
N ALA A 284 -6.85 15.07 75.35
CA ALA A 284 -6.74 15.79 74.09
C ALA A 284 -5.36 15.60 73.43
N ASP A 285 -4.28 15.56 74.21
CA ASP A 285 -2.92 15.33 73.71
C ASP A 285 -2.74 13.91 73.15
N VAL A 286 -3.28 12.90 73.87
CA VAL A 286 -3.25 11.51 73.40
C VAL A 286 -4.09 11.35 72.13
N LEU A 287 -5.29 11.94 72.09
CA LEU A 287 -6.14 11.92 70.90
C LEU A 287 -5.49 12.65 69.72
N GLY A 288 -4.86 13.80 69.97
CA GLY A 288 -4.14 14.57 68.96
C GLY A 288 -2.94 13.81 68.40
N THR A 289 -2.17 13.12 69.25
CA THR A 289 -1.06 12.25 68.83
C THR A 289 -1.56 11.10 67.97
N LEU A 290 -2.66 10.46 68.39
CA LEU A 290 -3.27 9.37 67.61
C LEU A 290 -3.78 9.84 66.24
N ILE A 291 -4.41 11.02 66.17
CA ILE A 291 -4.84 11.62 64.90
C ILE A 291 -3.64 11.92 64.01
N ALA A 292 -2.56 12.48 64.56
CA ALA A 292 -1.33 12.77 63.81
C ALA A 292 -0.67 11.50 63.25
N ASP A 293 -0.62 10.42 64.04
CA ASP A 293 -0.09 9.13 63.60
C ASP A 293 -0.93 8.54 62.45
N PHE A 294 -2.26 8.66 62.51
CA PHE A 294 -3.14 8.20 61.43
C PHE A 294 -3.06 9.05 60.16
N GLN A 295 -2.85 10.36 60.28
CA GLN A 295 -2.57 11.23 59.13
C GLN A 295 -1.23 10.89 58.48
N ALA A 296 -0.18 10.64 59.28
CA ALA A 296 1.14 10.24 58.79
C ALA A 296 1.12 8.87 58.08
N ALA A 297 0.27 7.95 58.53
CA ALA A 297 0.06 6.65 57.90
C ALA A 297 -0.82 6.70 56.63
N GLY A 298 -1.38 7.86 56.27
CA GLY A 298 -2.27 8.01 55.12
C GLY A 298 -3.66 7.37 55.30
N VAL A 299 -4.05 7.09 56.54
CA VAL A 299 -5.36 6.48 56.87
C VAL A 299 -6.44 7.55 56.98
N LEU A 300 -6.09 8.73 57.51
CA LEU A 300 -6.96 9.90 57.55
C LEU A 300 -6.41 10.97 56.59
N GLY A 301 -7.29 11.49 55.72
CA GLY A 301 -7.00 12.59 54.78
C GLY A 301 -7.23 13.96 55.39
#